data_AF-A0A954JYA8-F1
#
_entry.id   AF-A0A954JYA8-F1
#
_cell.length_a   1.000
_cell.length_b   1.000
_cell.length_c   1.000
_cell.angle_alpha   90.00
_cell.angle_beta   90.00
_cell.angle_gamma   90.00
#
_symmetry.space_group_name_H-M   'P 1'
#
loop_
_entity.id
_entity.type
_entity.pdbx_description
1 polymer ?
#
loop_
_entity_poly.entity_id
_entity_poly.type
_entity_poly.pdbx_seq_one_letter_code
_entity_poly.pdbx_strand_id
1 'polypeptide(L)'
;MRFQRLCLFLAALCVATVSVKANDWETIFDGKTLNHWDGDPNTWSVQDGAITGKTFDDEAKKLKKNTFIIWRGGEVDNFELELEYKIVNGNSGIQYRSFELPDGQWRIGGYQADFEAGDTYSGILYGEAYRGILAQRGQATELTRTDGKFAVNETGKIGDTVEIQKKIKKEDWNKYRIVADGYHFQHFINDVQTIDVTDNDVQERRAAGLLALQAHVGPAMTVQFRNIRLKRLPAPKKVALIAGKPSHGFGAHEHRAGCMLLADALNASKLNIEASVYTNGWPEDDSVLDSADSIVIYADGGGGHPFNSKLERLQALEKRGIGMVCLHYGVEVPKGASGDAFLEWTGGYFEAEWSVNPHWTGNFMKFPDHPIANGVKPFRINDEWYYHMRFAGDDAGVIPVLTDLPPRSTLVKEDGSLARPDGPHSNNAAVRAAVLERKEPQTMAWARSRKDAGRGFGFTGGHDHWNWGNRDFRTLVLNAIAWTAHANVPAEGVPSKDLKIEDLLANQDYDVPADFNPARIQAMLDEWAAARK
;
A
#
# COMPACT_ATOMS: atom_id res chain seq x y z
N MET A 1 -35.61 52.88 -38.91
CA MET A 1 -34.55 52.16 -38.16
C MET A 1 -35.17 50.99 -37.42
N ARG A 2 -35.02 49.76 -37.94
CA ARG A 2 -35.43 48.51 -37.29
C ARG A 2 -34.21 47.61 -37.19
N PHE A 3 -33.81 47.26 -35.98
CA PHE A 3 -32.79 46.26 -35.68
C PHE A 3 -33.37 44.86 -35.92
N GLN A 4 -32.64 44.02 -36.65
CA GLN A 4 -32.91 42.57 -36.71
C GLN A 4 -31.66 41.81 -36.28
N ARG A 5 -31.91 40.82 -35.44
CA ARG A 5 -30.97 40.04 -34.62
C ARG A 5 -30.20 39.03 -35.46
N LEU A 6 -28.90 38.89 -35.21
CA LEU A 6 -28.06 37.80 -35.73
C LEU A 6 -27.89 36.76 -34.61
N CYS A 7 -28.49 35.58 -34.76
CA CYS A 7 -28.26 34.44 -33.88
C CYS A 7 -26.97 33.72 -34.31
N LEU A 8 -25.93 33.75 -33.46
CA LEU A 8 -24.77 32.86 -33.59
C LEU A 8 -25.05 31.55 -32.84
N PHE A 9 -25.09 30.44 -33.59
CA PHE A 9 -24.96 29.09 -33.05
C PHE A 9 -23.47 28.82 -32.76
N LEU A 10 -23.11 28.66 -31.49
CA LEU A 10 -21.81 28.10 -31.10
C LEU A 10 -21.96 26.58 -31.01
N ALA A 11 -21.37 25.85 -31.95
CA ALA A 11 -21.20 24.40 -31.85
C ALA A 11 -20.03 24.11 -30.90
N ALA A 12 -20.31 23.53 -29.73
CA ALA A 12 -19.30 23.03 -28.80
C ALA A 12 -18.69 21.74 -29.35
N LEU A 13 -17.42 21.79 -29.77
CA LEU A 13 -16.64 20.63 -30.13
C LEU A 13 -16.19 19.92 -28.83
N CYS A 14 -16.89 18.85 -28.43
CA CYS A 14 -16.40 17.93 -27.40
C CYS A 14 -15.19 17.17 -27.95
N VAL A 15 -13.98 17.62 -27.59
CA VAL A 15 -12.77 16.80 -27.76
C VAL A 15 -12.77 15.78 -26.63
N ALA A 16 -13.14 14.54 -26.94
CA ALA A 16 -12.90 13.41 -26.04
C ALA A 16 -11.38 13.19 -25.97
N THR A 17 -10.76 13.58 -24.86
CA THR A 17 -9.39 13.19 -24.55
C THR A 17 -9.39 11.69 -24.24
N VAL A 18 -9.07 10.88 -25.25
CA VAL A 18 -8.66 9.50 -25.03
C VAL A 18 -7.33 9.58 -24.29
N SER A 19 -7.35 9.33 -22.98
CA SER A 19 -6.15 9.13 -22.19
C SER A 19 -5.52 7.82 -22.66
N VAL A 20 -4.57 7.92 -23.60
CA VAL A 20 -3.67 6.82 -23.93
C VAL A 20 -2.87 6.57 -22.66
N LYS A 21 -3.17 5.48 -21.95
CA LYS A 21 -2.29 5.00 -20.87
C LYS A 21 -0.88 4.90 -21.45
N ALA A 22 0.04 5.69 -20.92
CA ALA A 22 1.45 5.54 -21.23
C ALA A 22 1.84 4.08 -20.98
N ASN A 23 2.66 3.51 -21.86
CA ASN A 23 3.22 2.19 -21.62
C ASN A 23 4.15 2.33 -20.41
N ASP A 24 3.88 1.62 -19.30
CA ASP A 24 4.64 1.72 -18.04
C ASP A 24 6.11 1.25 -18.15
N TRP A 25 6.57 0.89 -19.36
CA TRP A 25 7.90 0.40 -19.67
C TRP A 25 8.80 1.52 -20.21
N GLU A 26 9.92 1.74 -19.52
CA GLU A 26 11.00 2.63 -19.93
C GLU A 26 12.10 1.84 -20.66
N THR A 27 12.54 2.31 -21.83
CA THR A 27 13.74 1.77 -22.50
C THR A 27 14.98 2.42 -21.91
N ILE A 28 15.86 1.64 -21.26
CA ILE A 28 17.05 2.15 -20.57
C ILE A 28 18.36 1.97 -21.37
N PHE A 29 18.26 1.45 -22.59
CA PHE A 29 19.36 1.40 -23.56
C PHE A 29 18.82 1.74 -24.96
N ASP A 30 19.43 2.74 -25.60
CA ASP A 30 18.96 3.33 -26.87
C ASP A 30 19.38 2.52 -28.12
N GLY A 31 20.17 1.45 -27.95
CA GLY A 31 20.72 0.65 -29.05
C GLY A 31 21.90 1.31 -29.78
N LYS A 32 22.43 2.44 -29.31
CA LYS A 32 23.40 3.26 -30.04
C LYS A 32 24.58 3.69 -29.19
N THR A 33 24.33 4.07 -27.94
CA THR A 33 25.32 4.68 -27.06
C THR A 33 25.30 4.01 -25.69
N LEU A 34 26.41 4.11 -24.95
CA LEU A 34 26.46 3.76 -23.53
C LEU A 34 26.02 4.93 -22.65
N ASN A 35 25.13 5.80 -23.11
CA ASN A 35 24.62 6.89 -22.27
C ASN A 35 23.94 6.30 -21.03
N HIS A 36 24.29 6.84 -19.86
CA HIS A 36 23.87 6.30 -18.55
C HIS A 36 24.38 4.89 -18.26
N TRP A 37 25.39 4.39 -18.97
CA TRP A 37 26.05 3.12 -18.68
C TRP A 37 27.55 3.36 -18.47
N ASP A 38 28.06 2.96 -17.31
CA ASP A 38 29.42 3.23 -16.87
C ASP A 38 30.15 1.90 -16.62
N GLY A 39 31.15 1.62 -17.44
CA GLY A 39 31.94 0.38 -17.40
C GLY A 39 33.29 0.58 -18.09
N ASP A 40 34.19 -0.39 -17.91
CA ASP A 40 35.53 -0.34 -18.52
C ASP A 40 35.44 -0.21 -20.06
N PRO A 41 35.92 0.90 -20.65
CA PRO A 41 35.86 1.11 -22.09
C PRO A 41 36.73 0.11 -22.88
N ASN A 42 37.65 -0.61 -22.23
CA ASN A 42 38.43 -1.68 -22.86
C ASN A 42 37.65 -3.01 -22.94
N THR A 43 36.59 -3.15 -22.14
CA THR A 43 35.76 -4.35 -22.06
C THR A 43 34.41 -4.13 -22.74
N TRP A 44 33.82 -2.94 -22.60
CA TRP A 44 32.46 -2.63 -22.98
C TRP A 44 32.37 -1.67 -24.17
N SER A 45 31.52 -1.99 -25.13
CA SER A 45 31.23 -1.18 -26.31
C SER A 45 29.80 -1.43 -26.81
N VAL A 46 29.30 -0.62 -27.75
CA VAL A 46 28.07 -0.95 -28.50
C VAL A 46 28.45 -1.59 -29.83
N GLN A 47 27.91 -2.77 -30.12
CA GLN A 47 28.07 -3.47 -31.39
C GLN A 47 26.72 -4.03 -31.84
N ASP A 48 26.35 -3.82 -33.10
CA ASP A 48 25.11 -4.33 -33.71
C ASP A 48 23.83 -4.03 -32.91
N GLY A 49 23.78 -2.84 -32.32
CA GLY A 49 22.64 -2.41 -31.51
C GLY A 49 22.57 -3.02 -30.11
N ALA A 50 23.66 -3.62 -29.62
CA ALA A 50 23.75 -4.28 -28.33
C ALA A 50 24.92 -3.78 -27.48
N ILE A 51 24.72 -3.66 -26.17
CA ILE A 51 25.82 -3.51 -25.20
C ILE A 51 26.61 -4.81 -25.25
N THR A 52 27.89 -4.73 -25.61
CA THR A 52 28.77 -5.87 -25.84
C THR A 52 29.96 -5.82 -24.89
N GLY A 53 30.07 -6.85 -24.05
CA GLY A 53 31.21 -7.10 -23.17
C GLY A 53 32.12 -8.17 -23.79
N LYS A 54 33.41 -7.90 -23.90
CA LYS A 54 34.39 -8.83 -24.47
C LYS A 54 35.63 -8.97 -23.58
N THR A 55 36.03 -10.20 -23.29
CA THR A 55 37.27 -10.51 -22.58
C THR A 55 38.28 -11.20 -23.50
N PHE A 56 39.54 -11.28 -23.07
CA PHE A 56 40.66 -11.74 -23.89
C PHE A 56 41.55 -12.70 -23.12
N ASP A 57 42.12 -13.69 -23.81
CA ASP A 57 43.11 -14.63 -23.25
C ASP A 57 44.54 -14.05 -23.21
N ASP A 58 44.78 -12.95 -23.93
CA ASP A 58 46.04 -12.20 -23.89
C ASP A 58 46.35 -11.74 -22.46
N GLU A 59 47.49 -12.16 -21.90
CA GLU A 59 47.82 -11.94 -20.49
C GLU A 59 47.84 -10.45 -20.07
N ALA A 60 48.10 -9.52 -20.98
CA ALA A 60 48.07 -8.08 -20.73
C ALA A 60 46.65 -7.50 -20.70
N LYS A 61 45.69 -8.14 -21.40
CA LYS A 61 44.27 -7.73 -21.48
C LYS A 61 43.34 -8.62 -20.66
N LYS A 62 43.88 -9.70 -20.11
CA LYS A 62 43.12 -10.69 -19.35
C LYS A 62 42.57 -10.08 -18.09
N LEU A 63 41.25 -10.16 -17.96
CA LEU A 63 40.52 -9.69 -16.80
C LEU A 63 41.03 -10.44 -15.55
N LYS A 64 41.25 -9.71 -14.44
CA LYS A 64 41.76 -10.31 -13.19
C LYS A 64 40.68 -10.49 -12.12
N LYS A 65 39.55 -9.77 -12.25
CA LYS A 65 38.36 -9.86 -11.39
C LYS A 65 37.13 -9.56 -12.25
N ASN A 66 35.96 -10.09 -11.91
CA ASN A 66 34.70 -9.74 -12.60
C ASN A 66 34.54 -8.21 -12.72
N THR A 67 34.11 -7.75 -13.89
CA THR A 67 33.83 -6.33 -14.15
C THR A 67 32.40 -6.18 -14.62
N PHE A 68 31.82 -5.02 -14.36
CA PHE A 68 30.42 -4.74 -14.64
C PHE A 68 30.29 -3.45 -15.46
N ILE A 69 29.25 -3.35 -16.27
CA ILE A 69 28.79 -2.06 -16.78
C ILE A 69 27.53 -1.67 -15.99
N ILE A 70 27.63 -0.57 -15.25
CA ILE A 70 26.65 -0.13 -14.26
C ILE A 70 25.71 0.88 -14.92
N TRP A 71 24.41 0.66 -14.80
CA TRP A 71 23.44 1.65 -15.21
C TRP A 71 23.41 2.81 -14.19
N ARG A 72 23.72 4.02 -14.66
CA ARG A 72 23.76 5.29 -13.92
C ARG A 72 22.48 6.11 -14.08
N GLY A 73 21.41 5.53 -14.63
CA GLY A 73 20.10 6.18 -14.68
C GLY A 73 19.34 6.15 -13.35
N GLY A 74 19.81 5.39 -12.36
CA GLY A 74 19.27 5.37 -11.01
C GLY A 74 19.44 4.00 -10.32
N GLU A 75 18.82 3.85 -9.16
CA GLU A 75 18.70 2.56 -8.47
C GLU A 75 17.37 1.90 -8.83
N VAL A 76 17.32 0.57 -8.81
CA VAL A 76 16.12 -0.24 -8.96
C VAL A 76 15.65 -0.75 -7.60
N ASP A 77 14.34 -0.70 -7.36
CA ASP A 77 13.65 -1.11 -6.14
C ASP A 77 12.67 -2.25 -6.45
N ASN A 78 11.37 -2.01 -6.42
CA ASN A 78 10.37 -2.92 -6.99
C ASN A 78 10.31 -2.70 -8.50
N PHE A 79 10.57 -3.73 -9.29
CA PHE A 79 10.62 -3.59 -10.74
C PHE A 79 10.32 -4.89 -11.48
N GLU A 80 9.98 -4.72 -12.75
CA GLU A 80 10.06 -5.75 -13.78
C GLU A 80 11.09 -5.31 -14.82
N LEU A 81 12.06 -6.16 -15.13
CA LEU A 81 13.07 -5.92 -16.16
C LEU A 81 12.91 -6.95 -17.26
N GLU A 82 12.91 -6.51 -18.51
CA GLU A 82 13.04 -7.36 -19.69
C GLU A 82 14.28 -6.96 -20.49
N LEU A 83 15.05 -7.95 -20.93
CA LEU A 83 16.12 -7.77 -21.92
C LEU A 83 16.32 -9.03 -22.74
N GLU A 84 17.08 -8.90 -23.82
CA GLU A 84 17.62 -10.05 -24.56
C GLU A 84 19.12 -10.13 -24.34
N TYR A 85 19.63 -11.34 -24.13
CA TYR A 85 21.06 -11.61 -24.04
C TYR A 85 21.50 -12.67 -25.06
N LYS A 86 22.77 -12.58 -25.44
CA LYS A 86 23.49 -13.61 -26.19
C LYS A 86 24.87 -13.77 -25.58
N ILE A 87 25.32 -15.00 -25.37
CA ILE A 87 26.63 -15.29 -24.80
C ILE A 87 27.36 -16.34 -25.63
N VAL A 88 28.66 -16.13 -25.83
CA VAL A 88 29.60 -17.08 -26.43
C VAL A 88 30.74 -17.27 -25.44
N ASN A 89 30.85 -18.50 -24.93
CA ASN A 89 31.77 -18.91 -23.86
C ASN A 89 31.54 -18.17 -22.52
N GLY A 90 32.04 -18.74 -21.42
CA GLY A 90 32.02 -18.11 -20.09
C GLY A 90 30.64 -18.03 -19.41
N ASN A 91 30.58 -17.22 -18.36
CA ASN A 91 29.41 -16.91 -17.52
C ASN A 91 29.17 -15.39 -17.54
N SER A 92 27.93 -14.97 -17.40
CA SER A 92 27.53 -13.59 -17.18
C SER A 92 26.28 -13.56 -16.27
N GLY A 93 25.80 -12.36 -15.98
CA GLY A 93 24.66 -12.18 -15.10
C GLY A 93 24.16 -10.75 -15.14
N ILE A 94 22.90 -10.61 -14.73
CA ILE A 94 22.22 -9.33 -14.56
C ILE A 94 22.15 -9.06 -13.07
N GLN A 95 22.85 -8.05 -12.63
CA GLN A 95 22.92 -7.64 -11.24
C GLN A 95 21.83 -6.65 -10.91
N TYR A 96 21.13 -6.82 -9.80
CA TYR A 96 20.04 -5.95 -9.38
C TYR A 96 20.00 -5.77 -7.87
N ARG A 97 19.52 -4.59 -7.44
CA ARG A 97 19.59 -4.12 -6.05
C ARG A 97 21.00 -4.22 -5.45
N SER A 98 22.00 -4.12 -6.31
CA SER A 98 23.40 -4.33 -5.97
C SER A 98 24.04 -3.06 -5.38
N PHE A 99 25.27 -3.17 -4.91
CA PHE A 99 26.06 -2.09 -4.35
C PHE A 99 27.49 -2.14 -4.90
N GLU A 100 28.15 -0.99 -5.01
CA GLU A 100 29.55 -0.95 -5.39
C GLU A 100 30.43 -1.51 -4.27
N LEU A 101 31.42 -2.32 -4.65
CA LEU A 101 32.42 -2.80 -3.72
C LEU A 101 33.47 -1.71 -3.49
N PRO A 102 33.95 -1.54 -2.25
CA PRO A 102 34.99 -0.54 -1.94
C PRO A 102 36.34 -0.87 -2.59
N ASP A 103 36.54 -2.09 -3.09
CA ASP A 103 37.84 -2.62 -3.55
C ASP A 103 38.08 -2.52 -5.07
N GLY A 104 37.31 -1.72 -5.81
CA GLY A 104 37.65 -1.43 -7.20
C GLY A 104 36.56 -0.75 -8.03
N GLN A 105 36.98 -0.06 -9.07
CA GLN A 105 36.09 0.54 -10.05
C GLN A 105 35.32 -0.52 -10.83
N TRP A 106 34.02 -0.32 -11.02
CA TRP A 106 33.11 -1.25 -11.71
C TRP A 106 33.08 -2.66 -11.11
N ARG A 107 33.21 -2.73 -9.78
CA ARG A 107 33.05 -3.95 -8.98
C ARG A 107 31.79 -3.80 -8.15
N ILE A 108 30.92 -4.80 -8.18
CA ILE A 108 29.66 -4.76 -7.44
C ILE A 108 29.40 -6.07 -6.70
N GLY A 109 28.57 -6.01 -5.67
CA GLY A 109 27.99 -7.18 -5.01
C GLY A 109 26.47 -7.03 -4.87
N GLY A 110 25.74 -8.13 -4.79
CA GLY A 110 24.28 -8.11 -4.72
C GLY A 110 23.61 -9.33 -5.36
N TYR A 111 22.33 -9.20 -5.69
CA TYR A 111 21.57 -10.26 -6.37
C TYR A 111 21.92 -10.30 -7.85
N GLN A 112 22.18 -11.50 -8.36
CA GLN A 112 22.55 -11.74 -9.74
C GLN A 112 21.66 -12.82 -10.35
N ALA A 113 21.01 -12.48 -11.47
CA ALA A 113 20.32 -13.40 -12.34
C ALA A 113 21.33 -13.96 -13.36
N ASP A 114 21.79 -15.18 -13.12
CA ASP A 114 22.94 -15.77 -13.83
C ASP A 114 22.55 -16.41 -15.17
N PHE A 115 23.48 -16.37 -16.11
CA PHE A 115 23.46 -17.17 -17.34
C PHE A 115 24.86 -17.46 -17.88
N GLU A 116 24.99 -18.57 -18.59
CA GLU A 116 26.28 -19.03 -19.11
C GLU A 116 26.14 -19.70 -20.48
N ALA A 117 27.28 -19.96 -21.11
CA ALA A 117 27.36 -20.80 -22.31
C ALA A 117 27.24 -22.31 -21.99
N GLY A 118 27.46 -22.68 -20.72
CA GLY A 118 27.24 -24.04 -20.20
C GLY A 118 25.77 -24.36 -19.93
N ASP A 119 25.55 -25.47 -19.20
CA ASP A 119 24.21 -26.01 -18.93
C ASP A 119 23.84 -26.02 -17.43
N THR A 120 24.64 -25.42 -16.57
CA THR A 120 24.54 -25.53 -15.10
C THR A 120 23.83 -24.33 -14.46
N TYR A 121 24.29 -23.11 -14.74
CA TYR A 121 23.98 -21.92 -13.95
C TYR A 121 22.95 -20.99 -14.61
N SER A 122 22.57 -21.22 -15.87
CA SER A 122 21.58 -20.36 -16.52
C SER A 122 20.23 -20.41 -15.83
N GLY A 123 19.75 -19.27 -15.32
CA GLY A 123 18.49 -19.13 -14.63
C GLY A 123 18.53 -19.35 -13.12
N ILE A 124 19.72 -19.40 -12.49
CA ILE A 124 19.85 -19.39 -11.03
C ILE A 124 19.75 -17.97 -10.46
N LEU A 125 19.49 -17.87 -9.16
CA LEU A 125 19.73 -16.65 -8.39
C LEU A 125 21.01 -16.80 -7.55
N TYR A 126 22.01 -15.97 -7.85
CA TYR A 126 23.29 -15.92 -7.16
C TYR A 126 23.48 -14.60 -6.40
N GLY A 127 24.31 -14.60 -5.37
CA GLY A 127 24.68 -13.47 -4.54
C GLY A 127 26.15 -13.15 -4.71
N GLU A 128 26.52 -12.41 -5.76
CA GLU A 128 27.91 -12.03 -6.07
C GLU A 128 28.49 -11.14 -4.96
N ALA A 129 29.68 -11.50 -4.47
CA ALA A 129 30.32 -10.86 -3.31
C ALA A 129 29.35 -10.59 -2.14
N TYR A 130 28.39 -11.50 -1.95
CA TYR A 130 27.25 -11.32 -1.06
C TYR A 130 26.93 -12.63 -0.34
N ARG A 131 25.98 -13.44 -0.85
CA ARG A 131 25.42 -14.60 -0.14
C ARG A 131 25.48 -15.93 -0.91
N GLY A 132 26.23 -16.00 -2.02
CA GLY A 132 26.40 -17.23 -2.79
C GLY A 132 25.10 -17.68 -3.50
N ILE A 133 24.89 -18.98 -3.68
CA ILE A 133 23.69 -19.48 -4.40
C ILE A 133 22.45 -19.33 -3.51
N LEU A 134 21.46 -18.59 -4.00
CA LEU A 134 20.19 -18.31 -3.30
C LEU A 134 19.03 -19.18 -3.83
N ALA A 135 19.10 -19.61 -5.09
CA ALA A 135 18.24 -20.65 -5.66
C ALA A 135 18.89 -21.26 -6.91
N GLN A 136 18.82 -22.59 -7.04
CA GLN A 136 19.15 -23.29 -8.27
C GLN A 136 17.99 -23.22 -9.27
N ARG A 137 18.29 -23.43 -10.55
CA ARG A 137 17.27 -23.47 -11.61
C ARG A 137 16.27 -24.58 -11.32
N GLY A 138 15.00 -24.22 -11.26
CA GLY A 138 13.85 -25.07 -10.97
C GLY A 138 13.40 -25.04 -9.51
N GLN A 139 14.07 -24.30 -8.62
CA GLN A 139 13.71 -24.23 -7.21
C GLN A 139 12.82 -23.02 -6.88
N ALA A 140 11.98 -23.21 -5.86
CA ALA A 140 11.47 -22.13 -5.04
C ALA A 140 12.18 -22.13 -3.68
N THR A 141 12.63 -20.98 -3.20
CA THR A 141 13.37 -20.89 -1.92
C THR A 141 12.91 -19.75 -1.03
N GLU A 142 13.14 -19.90 0.27
CA GLU A 142 13.00 -18.86 1.29
C GLU A 142 14.36 -18.62 1.96
N LEU A 143 14.83 -17.38 1.93
CA LEU A 143 16.08 -16.96 2.55
C LEU A 143 15.78 -16.46 3.96
N THR A 144 16.45 -17.01 4.98
CA THR A 144 16.23 -16.61 6.37
C THR A 144 17.55 -16.46 7.11
N ARG A 145 17.50 -15.71 8.22
CA ARG A 145 18.58 -15.67 9.20
C ARG A 145 18.01 -15.86 10.59
N THR A 146 18.48 -16.90 11.28
CA THR A 146 18.08 -17.22 12.65
C THR A 146 19.34 -17.32 13.49
N ASP A 147 19.37 -16.62 14.62
CA ASP A 147 20.53 -16.56 15.53
C ASP A 147 21.85 -16.23 14.81
N GLY A 148 21.78 -15.29 13.86
CA GLY A 148 22.91 -14.84 13.06
C GLY A 148 23.33 -15.77 11.92
N LYS A 149 22.72 -16.96 11.79
CA LYS A 149 23.05 -17.95 10.75
C LYS A 149 22.14 -17.80 9.52
N PHE A 150 22.74 -17.53 8.36
CA PHE A 150 22.05 -17.50 7.08
C PHE A 150 21.67 -18.91 6.59
N ALA A 151 20.47 -19.05 6.03
CA ALA A 151 19.99 -20.29 5.44
C ALA A 151 19.20 -20.02 4.14
N VAL A 152 19.33 -20.95 3.20
CA VAL A 152 18.52 -21.05 1.99
C VAL A 152 17.63 -22.28 2.16
N ASN A 153 16.32 -22.07 2.30
CA ASN A 153 15.36 -23.15 2.52
C ASN A 153 14.61 -23.41 1.22
N GLU A 154 14.71 -24.62 0.64
CA GLU A 154 13.90 -24.97 -0.52
C GLU A 154 12.44 -25.18 -0.08
N THR A 155 11.53 -24.36 -0.62
CA THR A 155 10.11 -24.35 -0.28
C THR A 155 9.24 -25.01 -1.35
N GLY A 156 9.80 -25.25 -2.54
CA GLY A 156 9.09 -25.91 -3.62
C GLY A 156 9.92 -26.10 -4.89
N LYS A 157 9.30 -26.71 -5.90
CA LYS A 157 9.88 -26.94 -7.22
C LYS A 157 9.05 -26.23 -8.29
N ILE A 158 9.68 -25.34 -9.05
CA ILE A 158 9.09 -24.60 -10.18
C ILE A 158 9.11 -25.44 -11.45
N GLY A 159 10.14 -26.26 -11.63
CA GLY A 159 10.26 -27.12 -12.80
C GLY A 159 11.48 -28.01 -12.74
N ASP A 160 11.61 -28.89 -13.72
CA ASP A 160 12.80 -29.73 -13.84
C ASP A 160 13.95 -28.97 -14.51
N THR A 161 15.14 -29.01 -13.90
CA THR A 161 16.32 -28.25 -14.38
C THR A 161 16.72 -28.63 -15.80
N VAL A 162 16.60 -29.90 -16.19
CA VAL A 162 16.96 -30.37 -17.53
C VAL A 162 15.92 -29.89 -18.55
N GLU A 163 14.63 -29.94 -18.20
CA GLU A 163 13.58 -29.44 -19.08
C GLU A 163 13.62 -27.92 -19.26
N ILE A 164 13.97 -27.16 -18.22
CA ILE A 164 14.16 -25.71 -18.32
C ILE A 164 15.41 -25.41 -19.18
N GLN A 165 16.54 -26.10 -18.97
CA GLN A 165 17.76 -25.90 -19.76
C GLN A 165 17.53 -26.08 -21.27
N LYS A 166 16.70 -27.05 -21.69
CA LYS A 166 16.35 -27.27 -23.10
C LYS A 166 15.71 -26.06 -23.78
N LYS A 167 15.17 -25.11 -23.00
CA LYS A 167 14.54 -23.88 -23.50
C LYS A 167 15.53 -22.76 -23.70
N ILE A 168 16.76 -22.89 -23.20
CA ILE A 168 17.81 -21.89 -23.27
C ILE A 168 18.68 -22.19 -24.49
N LYS A 169 18.76 -21.24 -25.41
CA LYS A 169 19.47 -21.40 -26.68
C LYS A 169 20.97 -21.15 -26.47
N LYS A 170 21.81 -22.02 -27.02
CA LYS A 170 23.27 -21.83 -27.01
C LYS A 170 23.67 -20.85 -28.11
N GLU A 171 24.52 -19.89 -27.76
CA GLU A 171 25.11 -18.91 -28.69
C GLU A 171 24.09 -18.14 -29.55
N ASP A 172 22.85 -18.01 -29.07
CA ASP A 172 21.76 -17.28 -29.72
C ASP A 172 21.03 -16.39 -28.70
N TRP A 173 20.16 -15.52 -29.21
CA TRP A 173 19.39 -14.59 -28.40
C TRP A 173 18.33 -15.31 -27.55
N ASN A 174 18.40 -15.04 -26.24
CA ASN A 174 17.47 -15.47 -25.22
C ASN A 174 16.83 -14.24 -24.57
N LYS A 175 15.52 -14.29 -24.31
CA LYS A 175 14.82 -13.28 -23.52
C LYS A 175 15.00 -13.59 -22.05
N TYR A 176 15.43 -12.63 -21.24
CA TYR A 176 15.46 -12.70 -19.78
C TYR A 176 14.43 -11.73 -19.21
N ARG A 177 13.63 -12.18 -18.25
CA ARG A 177 12.72 -11.34 -17.47
C ARG A 177 12.97 -11.54 -15.98
N ILE A 178 13.07 -10.44 -15.24
CA ILE A 178 13.24 -10.43 -13.78
C ILE A 178 12.07 -9.66 -13.18
N VAL A 179 11.37 -10.27 -12.23
CA VAL A 179 10.38 -9.60 -11.39
C VAL A 179 10.96 -9.52 -9.99
N ALA A 180 11.10 -8.31 -9.46
CA ALA A 180 11.44 -8.05 -8.07
C ALA A 180 10.31 -7.23 -7.45
N ASP A 181 9.42 -7.88 -6.70
CA ASP A 181 8.28 -7.23 -6.04
C ASP A 181 8.38 -7.43 -4.53
N GLY A 182 8.63 -6.35 -3.79
CA GLY A 182 8.98 -6.42 -2.38
C GLY A 182 10.30 -7.19 -2.21
N TYR A 183 10.29 -8.27 -1.44
CA TYR A 183 11.43 -9.18 -1.29
C TYR A 183 11.20 -10.53 -1.99
N HIS A 184 10.28 -10.56 -2.95
CA HIS A 184 9.99 -11.71 -3.79
C HIS A 184 10.63 -11.54 -5.17
N PHE A 185 11.39 -12.53 -5.61
CA PHE A 185 12.16 -12.51 -6.84
C PHE A 185 11.77 -13.69 -7.74
N GLN A 186 11.50 -13.40 -9.01
CA GLN A 186 11.22 -14.42 -10.01
C GLN A 186 12.05 -14.13 -11.27
N HIS A 187 12.67 -15.16 -11.81
CA HIS A 187 13.41 -15.08 -13.08
C HIS A 187 12.75 -15.94 -14.14
N PHE A 188 12.83 -15.51 -15.39
CA PHE A 188 12.30 -16.21 -16.55
C PHE A 188 13.30 -16.13 -17.70
N ILE A 189 13.53 -17.26 -18.37
CA ILE A 189 14.29 -17.30 -19.63
C ILE A 189 13.40 -17.89 -20.71
N ASN A 190 13.25 -17.16 -21.83
CA ASN A 190 12.34 -17.51 -22.93
C ASN A 190 10.92 -17.84 -22.44
N ASP A 191 10.40 -16.96 -21.56
CA ASP A 191 9.09 -17.03 -20.93
C ASP A 191 8.85 -18.27 -20.02
N VAL A 192 9.90 -19.03 -19.71
CA VAL A 192 9.86 -20.14 -18.74
C VAL A 192 10.45 -19.68 -17.41
N GLN A 193 9.69 -19.83 -16.32
CA GLN A 193 10.15 -19.48 -14.98
C GLN A 193 11.28 -20.39 -14.54
N THR A 194 12.36 -19.82 -14.00
CA THR A 194 13.56 -20.55 -13.60
C THR A 194 13.75 -20.60 -12.09
N ILE A 195 13.28 -19.61 -11.34
CA ILE A 195 13.32 -19.57 -9.86
C ILE A 195 12.10 -18.81 -9.30
N ASP A 196 11.85 -19.00 -8.00
CA ASP A 196 10.88 -18.25 -7.21
C ASP A 196 11.39 -18.09 -5.77
N VAL A 197 11.82 -16.89 -5.36
CA VAL A 197 12.58 -16.71 -4.12
C VAL A 197 11.98 -15.62 -3.26
N THR A 198 11.76 -15.89 -1.97
CA THR A 198 11.41 -14.87 -0.97
C THR A 198 12.58 -14.63 -0.02
N ASP A 199 12.99 -13.37 0.17
CA ASP A 199 14.05 -12.99 1.11
C ASP A 199 13.52 -12.40 2.42
N ASN A 200 13.48 -13.25 3.44
CA ASN A 200 13.10 -12.91 4.81
C ASN A 200 14.31 -12.65 5.73
N ASP A 201 15.54 -12.60 5.20
CA ASP A 201 16.71 -12.16 5.97
C ASP A 201 16.70 -10.64 6.15
N VAL A 202 15.95 -10.15 7.14
CA VAL A 202 15.80 -8.72 7.43
C VAL A 202 17.12 -7.99 7.70
N GLN A 203 18.20 -8.72 8.03
CA GLN A 203 19.50 -8.14 8.34
C GLN A 203 20.28 -7.75 7.08
N GLU A 204 20.28 -8.60 6.05
CA GLU A 204 21.07 -8.38 4.85
C GLU A 204 20.24 -8.09 3.60
N ARG A 205 18.93 -8.41 3.57
CA ARG A 205 18.06 -8.18 2.41
C ARG A 205 18.11 -6.72 1.95
N ARG A 206 17.98 -6.49 0.65
CA ARG A 206 18.05 -5.14 0.06
C ARG A 206 16.74 -4.80 -0.64
N ALA A 207 16.19 -3.64 -0.30
CA ALA A 207 14.97 -3.11 -0.90
C ALA A 207 15.24 -2.40 -2.24
N ALA A 208 16.46 -1.86 -2.41
CA ALA A 208 16.87 -1.13 -3.59
C ALA A 208 18.40 -1.23 -3.82
N GLY A 209 18.84 -0.83 -5.00
CA GLY A 209 20.25 -0.66 -5.34
C GLY A 209 20.50 -0.65 -6.84
N LEU A 210 21.77 -0.81 -7.24
CA LEU A 210 22.21 -0.66 -8.61
C LEU A 210 21.76 -1.81 -9.54
N LEU A 211 21.61 -1.47 -10.82
CA LEU A 211 21.48 -2.41 -11.94
C LEU A 211 22.80 -2.44 -12.71
N ALA A 212 23.32 -3.62 -13.04
CA ALA A 212 24.52 -3.75 -13.85
C ALA A 212 24.56 -5.07 -14.64
N LEU A 213 25.44 -5.13 -15.64
CA LEU A 213 25.65 -6.30 -16.49
C LEU A 213 27.08 -6.81 -16.34
N GLN A 214 27.26 -8.13 -16.23
CA GLN A 214 28.56 -8.74 -15.91
C GLN A 214 29.37 -9.13 -17.15
N ALA A 215 30.67 -8.87 -17.13
CA ALA A 215 31.68 -9.62 -17.89
C ALA A 215 32.55 -10.40 -16.89
N HIS A 216 32.53 -11.73 -16.99
CA HIS A 216 33.14 -12.60 -15.99
C HIS A 216 34.62 -12.86 -16.27
N VAL A 217 35.39 -13.08 -15.21
CA VAL A 217 36.80 -13.50 -15.31
C VAL A 217 36.90 -14.93 -15.82
N GLY A 218 37.80 -15.21 -16.75
CA GLY A 218 37.96 -16.56 -17.30
C GLY A 218 38.54 -16.55 -18.70
N PRO A 219 38.34 -17.65 -19.46
CA PRO A 219 38.64 -17.67 -20.89
C PRO A 219 37.94 -16.54 -21.64
N ALA A 220 38.49 -16.16 -22.79
CA ALA A 220 37.88 -15.15 -23.65
C ALA A 220 36.40 -15.47 -23.93
N MET A 221 35.54 -14.50 -23.63
CA MET A 221 34.10 -14.59 -23.81
C MET A 221 33.56 -13.34 -24.50
N THR A 222 32.38 -13.47 -25.07
CA THR A 222 31.59 -12.34 -25.57
C THR A 222 30.17 -12.45 -25.05
N VAL A 223 29.66 -11.38 -24.45
CA VAL A 223 28.27 -11.26 -24.02
C VAL A 223 27.66 -10.01 -24.61
N GLN A 224 26.42 -10.12 -25.07
CA GLN A 224 25.68 -9.03 -25.68
C GLN A 224 24.30 -8.88 -25.03
N PHE A 225 23.84 -7.65 -24.86
CA PHE A 225 22.55 -7.30 -24.28
C PHE A 225 21.83 -6.27 -25.15
N ARG A 226 20.54 -6.47 -25.40
CA ARG A 226 19.71 -5.51 -26.14
C ARG A 226 18.27 -5.52 -25.64
N ASN A 227 17.45 -4.61 -26.16
CA ASN A 227 16.03 -4.49 -25.80
C ASN A 227 15.80 -4.36 -24.29
N ILE A 228 16.67 -3.62 -23.60
CA ILE A 228 16.64 -3.48 -22.14
C ILE A 228 15.54 -2.49 -21.75
N ARG A 229 14.49 -2.99 -21.11
CA ARG A 229 13.33 -2.22 -20.68
C ARG A 229 13.03 -2.48 -19.20
N LEU A 230 12.70 -1.42 -18.49
CA LEU A 230 12.42 -1.42 -17.06
C LEU A 230 11.00 -0.90 -16.82
N LYS A 231 10.23 -1.60 -16.00
CA LYS A 231 8.97 -1.14 -15.46
C LYS A 231 9.08 -1.06 -13.96
N ARG A 232 8.85 0.10 -13.37
CA ARG A 232 8.77 0.24 -11.90
C ARG A 232 7.48 -0.44 -11.42
N LEU A 233 7.61 -1.24 -10.38
CA LEU A 233 6.48 -1.79 -9.65
C LEU A 233 6.26 -0.94 -8.38
N PRO A 234 5.02 -0.74 -7.94
CA PRO A 234 4.79 0.02 -6.71
C PRO A 234 5.42 -0.69 -5.51
N ALA A 235 6.07 0.06 -4.61
CA ALA A 235 6.45 -0.44 -3.28
C ALA A 235 5.18 -0.81 -2.47
N PRO A 236 5.25 -1.80 -1.55
CA PRO A 236 4.14 -2.09 -0.67
C PRO A 236 3.75 -0.83 0.10
N LYS A 237 2.45 -0.54 0.14
CA LYS A 237 1.93 0.59 0.90
C LYS A 237 1.92 0.26 2.38
N LYS A 238 2.63 1.05 3.17
CA LYS A 238 2.75 0.83 4.61
C LYS A 238 1.66 1.55 5.38
N VAL A 239 0.88 0.79 6.13
CA VAL A 239 -0.20 1.32 6.97
C VAL A 239 0.15 1.06 8.43
N ALA A 240 0.22 2.12 9.23
CA ALA A 240 0.39 2.03 10.67
C ALA A 240 -0.95 2.25 11.36
N LEU A 241 -1.50 1.20 11.98
CA LEU A 241 -2.73 1.29 12.78
C LEU A 241 -2.36 1.45 14.26
N ILE A 242 -2.74 2.58 14.85
CA ILE A 242 -2.51 2.90 16.24
C ILE A 242 -3.81 2.65 17.01
N ALA A 243 -3.82 1.56 17.78
CA ALA A 243 -4.89 1.23 18.72
C ALA A 243 -4.65 1.93 20.06
N GLY A 244 -5.67 2.64 20.54
CA GLY A 244 -5.69 3.27 21.86
C GLY A 244 -5.59 2.25 23.00
N LYS A 245 -5.61 2.77 24.22
CA LYS A 245 -5.74 1.93 25.42
C LYS A 245 -7.19 1.42 25.54
N PRO A 246 -7.42 0.30 26.23
CA PRO A 246 -8.76 -0.15 26.59
C PRO A 246 -9.52 0.94 27.38
N SER A 247 -10.79 1.20 27.05
CA SER A 247 -11.56 2.27 27.70
C SER A 247 -13.04 2.01 28.02
N HIS A 248 -13.78 1.16 27.28
CA HIS A 248 -15.25 1.04 27.43
C HIS A 248 -15.78 -0.36 27.76
N GLY A 249 -14.90 -1.29 28.15
CA GLY A 249 -15.31 -2.65 28.49
C GLY A 249 -15.62 -3.53 27.27
N PHE A 250 -15.90 -4.80 27.54
CA PHE A 250 -16.02 -5.83 26.52
C PHE A 250 -17.03 -5.48 25.41
N GLY A 251 -16.58 -5.50 24.16
CA GLY A 251 -17.39 -5.29 22.97
C GLY A 251 -17.65 -3.83 22.61
N ALA A 252 -17.13 -2.87 23.39
CA ALA A 252 -17.23 -1.44 23.14
C ALA A 252 -15.84 -0.78 23.13
N HIS A 253 -15.55 0.05 22.12
CA HIS A 253 -14.23 0.68 21.93
C HIS A 253 -13.07 -0.32 21.98
N GLU A 254 -13.28 -1.49 21.38
CA GLU A 254 -12.29 -2.55 21.23
C GLU A 254 -11.25 -2.15 20.18
N HIS A 255 -10.41 -1.17 20.54
CA HIS A 255 -9.44 -0.51 19.68
C HIS A 255 -8.46 -1.52 19.09
N ARG A 256 -7.90 -2.38 19.95
CA ARG A 256 -6.92 -3.39 19.54
C ARG A 256 -7.54 -4.40 18.60
N ALA A 257 -8.67 -5.01 19.00
CA ALA A 257 -9.34 -6.03 18.21
C ALA A 257 -9.77 -5.49 16.84
N GLY A 258 -10.34 -4.29 16.79
CA GLY A 258 -10.75 -3.64 15.55
C GLY A 258 -9.57 -3.37 14.61
N CYS A 259 -8.47 -2.81 15.13
CA CYS A 259 -7.26 -2.59 14.34
C CYS A 259 -6.67 -3.91 13.82
N MET A 260 -6.65 -4.99 14.61
CA MET A 260 -6.16 -6.29 14.16
C MET A 260 -7.03 -6.88 13.04
N LEU A 261 -8.36 -6.80 13.15
CA LEU A 261 -9.26 -7.23 12.08
C LEU A 261 -9.05 -6.47 10.76
N LEU A 262 -8.87 -5.15 10.85
CA LEU A 262 -8.61 -4.32 9.68
C LEU A 262 -7.24 -4.61 9.06
N ALA A 263 -6.19 -4.74 9.87
CA ALA A 263 -4.84 -5.06 9.43
C ALA A 263 -4.78 -6.43 8.74
N ASP A 264 -5.39 -7.46 9.34
CA ASP A 264 -5.44 -8.81 8.78
C ASP A 264 -6.13 -8.82 7.41
N ALA A 265 -7.23 -8.09 7.27
CA ALA A 265 -7.92 -7.95 6.00
C ALA A 265 -7.06 -7.23 4.94
N LEU A 266 -6.36 -6.15 5.30
CA LEU A 266 -5.46 -5.43 4.40
C LEU A 266 -4.29 -6.31 3.95
N ASN A 267 -3.64 -7.02 4.88
CA ASN A 267 -2.52 -7.91 4.58
C ASN A 267 -2.93 -9.09 3.70
N ALA A 268 -4.14 -9.64 3.91
CA ALA A 268 -4.68 -10.74 3.10
C ALA A 268 -5.23 -10.29 1.72
N SER A 269 -5.37 -8.99 1.48
CA SER A 269 -6.07 -8.44 0.30
C SER A 269 -5.34 -8.63 -1.03
N LYS A 270 -4.02 -8.93 -0.99
CA LYS A 270 -3.12 -8.95 -2.16
C LYS A 270 -3.02 -7.60 -2.90
N LEU A 271 -3.33 -6.49 -2.24
CA LEU A 271 -3.23 -5.14 -2.81
C LEU A 271 -1.86 -4.49 -2.64
N ASN A 272 -0.84 -5.29 -2.30
CA ASN A 272 0.51 -4.80 -1.97
C ASN A 272 0.46 -3.76 -0.83
N ILE A 273 -0.24 -4.10 0.25
CA ILE A 273 -0.33 -3.30 1.48
C ILE A 273 0.30 -4.11 2.61
N GLU A 274 1.14 -3.45 3.40
CA GLU A 274 1.70 -3.96 4.64
C GLU A 274 1.12 -3.15 5.81
N ALA A 275 0.17 -3.75 6.54
CA ALA A 275 -0.49 -3.15 7.69
C ALA A 275 0.10 -3.69 8.99
N SER A 276 0.59 -2.79 9.85
CA SER A 276 1.12 -3.08 11.18
C SER A 276 0.27 -2.43 12.26
N VAL A 277 0.05 -3.13 13.38
CA VAL A 277 -0.74 -2.64 14.52
C VAL A 277 0.18 -2.31 15.69
N TYR A 278 0.03 -1.09 16.23
CA TYR A 278 0.69 -0.62 17.44
C TYR A 278 -0.39 -0.40 18.51
N THR A 279 -0.22 -1.00 19.67
CA THR A 279 -1.26 -1.04 20.71
C THR A 279 -0.91 -0.15 21.90
N ASN A 280 -1.92 0.13 22.73
CA ASN A 280 -1.80 0.92 23.97
C ASN A 280 -1.46 2.40 23.77
N GLY A 281 -1.83 2.97 22.63
CA GLY A 281 -1.63 4.37 22.28
C GLY A 281 -0.43 4.58 21.35
N TRP A 282 0.15 5.79 21.42
CA TRP A 282 1.26 6.18 20.55
C TRP A 282 2.44 5.19 20.65
N PRO A 283 3.04 4.75 19.53
CA PRO A 283 4.16 3.80 19.55
C PRO A 283 5.33 4.27 20.42
N GLU A 284 5.94 3.36 21.19
CA GLU A 284 7.13 3.68 22.00
C GLU A 284 8.32 4.10 21.12
N ASP A 285 8.58 3.33 20.07
CA ASP A 285 9.45 3.72 18.96
C ASP A 285 8.59 4.29 17.83
N ASP A 286 8.53 5.62 17.74
CA ASP A 286 7.73 6.31 16.73
C ASP A 286 8.43 6.46 15.37
N SER A 287 9.67 5.99 15.24
CA SER A 287 10.38 5.95 13.95
C SER A 287 9.74 4.97 12.97
N VAL A 288 8.95 4.01 13.50
CA VAL A 288 8.13 3.10 12.70
C VAL A 288 7.14 3.85 11.77
N LEU A 289 6.76 5.09 12.13
CA LEU A 289 5.87 5.94 11.34
C LEU A 289 6.59 6.68 10.19
N ASP A 290 7.93 6.72 10.19
CA ASP A 290 8.72 7.43 9.17
C ASP A 290 8.60 6.81 7.78
N SER A 291 8.20 5.54 7.70
CA SER A 291 7.97 4.85 6.42
C SER A 291 6.49 4.64 6.10
N ALA A 292 5.56 5.08 6.95
CA ALA A 292 4.13 4.92 6.70
C ALA A 292 3.67 5.75 5.50
N ASP A 293 2.83 5.16 4.65
CA ASP A 293 2.04 5.84 3.62
C ASP A 293 0.68 6.29 4.18
N SER A 294 0.17 5.62 5.23
CA SER A 294 -1.02 6.05 5.96
C SER A 294 -0.92 5.71 7.44
N ILE A 295 -1.41 6.61 8.28
CA ILE A 295 -1.59 6.39 9.72
C ILE A 295 -3.08 6.30 10.00
N VAL A 296 -3.47 5.26 10.75
CA VAL A 296 -4.85 5.01 11.19
C VAL A 296 -4.88 5.10 12.70
N ILE A 297 -5.87 5.79 13.24
CA ILE A 297 -6.06 5.96 14.67
C ILE A 297 -7.44 5.42 15.02
N TYR A 298 -7.43 4.50 15.96
CA TYR A 298 -8.64 4.05 16.61
C TYR A 298 -8.38 4.01 18.11
N ALA A 299 -8.85 5.05 18.79
CA ALA A 299 -8.50 5.35 20.18
C ALA A 299 -9.59 6.24 20.81
N ASP A 300 -9.44 6.52 22.11
CA ASP A 300 -10.19 7.59 22.75
C ASP A 300 -9.82 8.97 22.19
N GLY A 301 -10.78 9.90 22.26
CA GLY A 301 -10.67 11.26 21.77
C GLY A 301 -10.60 12.33 22.85
N GLY A 302 -11.02 13.53 22.47
CA GLY A 302 -11.05 14.71 23.34
C GLY A 302 -9.66 15.06 23.85
N GLY A 303 -9.56 15.48 25.11
CA GLY A 303 -8.26 15.80 25.74
C GLY A 303 -7.31 14.60 25.83
N GLY A 304 -7.85 13.37 25.84
CA GLY A 304 -7.08 12.13 25.94
C GLY A 304 -6.53 11.62 24.61
N HIS A 305 -6.85 12.28 23.49
CA HIS A 305 -6.44 11.82 22.17
C HIS A 305 -4.91 11.68 22.07
N PRO A 306 -4.37 10.52 21.62
CA PRO A 306 -2.92 10.25 21.59
C PRO A 306 -2.05 11.24 20.80
N PHE A 307 -2.69 12.12 20.02
CA PHE A 307 -2.04 13.00 19.05
C PHE A 307 -1.91 14.42 19.58
N ASN A 308 -2.68 14.80 20.61
CA ASN A 308 -2.68 16.15 21.16
C ASN A 308 -1.27 16.59 21.61
N SER A 309 -0.45 15.64 22.09
CA SER A 309 0.93 15.90 22.51
C SER A 309 1.98 15.67 21.40
N LYS A 310 1.56 15.35 20.17
CA LYS A 310 2.42 14.91 19.05
C LYS A 310 2.19 15.71 17.77
N LEU A 311 1.52 16.86 17.85
CA LEU A 311 1.13 17.65 16.67
C LEU A 311 2.31 18.02 15.77
N GLU A 312 3.44 18.46 16.33
CA GLU A 312 4.64 18.80 15.53
C GLU A 312 5.19 17.59 14.76
N ARG A 313 5.23 16.42 15.41
CA ARG A 313 5.67 15.15 14.82
C ARG A 313 4.75 14.74 13.68
N LEU A 314 3.44 14.79 13.91
CA LEU A 314 2.43 14.48 12.91
C LEU A 314 2.46 15.45 11.74
N GLN A 315 2.64 16.74 11.99
CA GLN A 315 2.76 17.74 10.93
C GLN A 315 4.00 17.49 10.06
N ALA A 316 5.12 17.02 10.64
CA ALA A 316 6.30 16.61 9.88
C ALA A 316 6.02 15.38 8.99
N LEU A 317 5.24 14.42 9.48
CA LEU A 317 4.82 13.25 8.72
C LEU A 317 3.84 13.64 7.59
N GLU A 318 2.83 14.46 7.89
CA GLU A 318 1.81 14.93 6.94
C GLU A 318 2.40 15.71 5.76
N LYS A 319 3.50 16.47 5.98
CA LYS A 319 4.22 17.17 4.90
C LYS A 319 4.80 16.24 3.83
N ARG A 320 4.92 14.94 4.10
CA ARG A 320 5.31 13.92 3.11
C ARG A 320 4.14 13.51 2.19
N GLY A 321 2.94 14.04 2.43
CA GLY A 321 1.73 13.70 1.67
C GLY A 321 1.14 12.34 2.07
N ILE A 322 1.32 11.92 3.33
CA ILE A 322 0.76 10.65 3.82
C ILE A 322 -0.76 10.74 4.03
N GLY A 323 -1.37 9.58 4.27
CA GLY A 323 -2.75 9.43 4.67
C GLY A 323 -2.97 9.58 6.18
N MET A 324 -4.06 10.24 6.59
CA MET A 324 -4.54 10.28 7.97
C MET A 324 -5.97 9.74 8.09
N VAL A 325 -6.15 8.75 8.95
CA VAL A 325 -7.45 8.13 9.21
C VAL A 325 -7.78 8.18 10.69
N CYS A 326 -8.95 8.73 11.04
CA CYS A 326 -9.46 8.79 12.40
C CYS A 326 -10.79 8.05 12.51
N LEU A 327 -10.88 7.08 13.43
CA LEU A 327 -12.04 6.22 13.62
C LEU A 327 -12.71 6.46 14.98
N HIS A 328 -14.04 6.48 14.96
CA HIS A 328 -14.93 6.65 16.10
C HIS A 328 -14.53 7.82 17.02
N TYR A 329 -14.30 7.57 18.32
CA TYR A 329 -13.91 8.60 19.28
C TYR A 329 -12.59 9.30 18.91
N GLY A 330 -11.73 8.65 18.12
CA GLY A 330 -10.52 9.26 17.55
C GLY A 330 -10.79 10.42 16.58
N VAL A 331 -12.05 10.71 16.20
CA VAL A 331 -12.39 11.93 15.46
C VAL A 331 -12.61 13.15 16.35
N GLU A 332 -12.60 12.99 17.67
CA GLU A 332 -12.74 14.09 18.62
C GLU A 332 -11.40 14.60 19.12
N VAL A 333 -11.21 15.92 19.00
CA VAL A 333 -10.06 16.62 19.56
C VAL A 333 -10.48 17.98 20.13
N PRO A 334 -9.70 18.56 21.06
CA PRO A 334 -10.00 19.90 21.57
C PRO A 334 -9.92 20.95 20.46
N LYS A 335 -10.81 21.93 20.53
CA LYS A 335 -10.73 23.14 19.69
C LYS A 335 -9.39 23.86 19.88
N GLY A 336 -8.87 24.46 18.83
CA GLY A 336 -7.56 25.10 18.79
C GLY A 336 -6.59 24.26 17.98
N ALA A 337 -5.33 24.17 18.40
CA ALA A 337 -4.27 23.55 17.60
C ALA A 337 -4.60 22.13 17.07
N SER A 338 -5.19 21.26 17.89
CA SER A 338 -5.59 19.92 17.44
C SER A 338 -6.76 19.96 16.46
N GLY A 339 -7.80 20.75 16.74
CA GLY A 339 -8.93 20.95 15.83
C GLY A 339 -8.51 21.55 14.50
N ASP A 340 -7.65 22.56 14.51
CA ASP A 340 -7.09 23.20 13.32
C ASP A 340 -6.29 22.18 12.49
N ALA A 341 -5.51 21.32 13.14
CA ALA A 341 -4.78 20.24 12.49
C ALA A 341 -5.73 19.21 11.85
N PHE A 342 -6.83 18.81 12.51
CA PHE A 342 -7.81 17.90 11.92
C PHE A 342 -8.55 18.54 10.74
N LEU A 343 -8.89 19.83 10.84
CA LEU A 343 -9.40 20.59 9.70
C LEU A 343 -8.40 20.68 8.57
N GLU A 344 -7.09 20.52 8.80
CA GLU A 344 -6.02 20.46 7.78
C GLU A 344 -5.71 19.04 7.28
N TRP A 345 -5.90 17.99 8.08
CA TRP A 345 -5.52 16.62 7.71
C TRP A 345 -6.72 15.81 7.23
N THR A 346 -7.72 15.62 8.08
CA THR A 346 -8.92 14.81 7.79
C THR A 346 -10.04 15.63 7.16
N GLY A 347 -10.03 16.95 7.32
CA GLY A 347 -11.05 17.88 6.80
C GLY A 347 -12.22 18.13 7.73
N GLY A 348 -12.28 17.46 8.88
CA GLY A 348 -13.31 17.67 9.87
C GLY A 348 -13.03 16.90 11.15
N TYR A 349 -13.74 17.26 12.22
CA TYR A 349 -13.62 16.62 13.54
C TYR A 349 -14.87 16.85 14.38
N PHE A 350 -14.99 16.10 15.47
CA PHE A 350 -15.98 16.34 16.51
C PHE A 350 -15.51 17.51 17.37
N GLU A 351 -16.28 18.59 17.44
CA GLU A 351 -16.00 19.70 18.35
C GLU A 351 -17.01 19.70 19.50
N ALA A 352 -16.51 19.66 20.74
CA ALA A 352 -17.36 19.77 21.92
C ALA A 352 -18.22 21.06 21.90
N GLU A 353 -19.45 20.98 22.39
CA GLU A 353 -20.50 22.02 22.35
C GLU A 353 -21.04 22.33 20.93
N TRP A 354 -20.49 21.69 19.89
CA TRP A 354 -20.94 21.83 18.51
C TRP A 354 -21.52 20.53 17.97
N SER A 355 -20.78 19.44 18.12
CA SER A 355 -21.12 18.09 17.65
C SER A 355 -21.83 17.27 18.73
N VAL A 356 -22.51 16.19 18.33
CA VAL A 356 -23.27 15.32 19.25
C VAL A 356 -23.07 13.83 18.98
N ASN A 357 -23.16 12.99 20.01
CA ASN A 357 -22.90 11.54 19.95
C ASN A 357 -24.03 10.64 20.50
N PRO A 358 -25.26 10.68 19.98
CA PRO A 358 -26.30 9.76 20.42
C PRO A 358 -26.09 8.35 19.84
N HIS A 359 -26.65 7.34 20.48
CA HIS A 359 -26.82 6.02 19.88
C HIS A 359 -28.09 5.99 19.01
N TRP A 360 -27.96 5.57 17.75
CA TRP A 360 -29.08 5.43 16.83
C TRP A 360 -28.74 4.52 15.65
N THR A 361 -29.76 4.17 14.87
CA THR A 361 -29.58 3.32 13.69
C THR A 361 -29.49 4.15 12.42
N GLY A 362 -28.29 4.23 11.85
CA GLY A 362 -28.02 4.85 10.56
C GLY A 362 -28.49 3.98 9.39
N ASN A 363 -28.99 4.63 8.33
CA ASN A 363 -29.53 4.01 7.11
C ASN A 363 -28.77 4.53 5.89
N PHE A 364 -27.67 3.87 5.55
CA PHE A 364 -26.78 4.32 4.49
C PHE A 364 -27.21 3.70 3.16
N MET A 365 -27.94 4.48 2.36
CA MET A 365 -28.56 4.00 1.12
C MET A 365 -27.91 4.55 -0.15
N LYS A 366 -27.09 5.60 -0.03
CA LYS A 366 -26.48 6.32 -1.15
C LYS A 366 -25.01 6.55 -0.85
N PHE A 367 -24.19 6.38 -1.89
CA PHE A 367 -22.74 6.55 -1.81
C PHE A 367 -22.27 7.44 -2.97
N PRO A 368 -21.21 8.24 -2.77
CA PRO A 368 -20.65 9.06 -3.84
C PRO A 368 -19.89 8.21 -4.87
N ASP A 369 -19.65 8.78 -6.05
CA ASP A 369 -18.66 8.25 -7.00
C ASP A 369 -17.25 8.56 -6.47
N HIS A 370 -16.77 7.68 -5.60
CA HIS A 370 -15.48 7.81 -4.93
C HIS A 370 -14.90 6.43 -4.63
N PRO A 371 -13.57 6.20 -4.76
CA PRO A 371 -12.97 4.88 -4.51
C PRO A 371 -13.33 4.26 -3.15
N ILE A 372 -13.52 5.08 -2.11
CA ILE A 372 -13.93 4.61 -0.77
C ILE A 372 -15.29 3.88 -0.79
N ALA A 373 -16.18 4.25 -1.70
CA ALA A 373 -17.51 3.65 -1.86
C ALA A 373 -17.51 2.38 -2.73
N ASN A 374 -16.39 2.00 -3.35
CA ASN A 374 -16.34 0.84 -4.24
C ASN A 374 -16.77 -0.46 -3.54
N GLY A 375 -17.68 -1.22 -4.15
CA GLY A 375 -18.18 -2.49 -3.61
C GLY A 375 -19.05 -2.40 -2.35
N VAL A 376 -19.27 -1.19 -1.82
CA VAL A 376 -20.14 -0.94 -0.67
C VAL A 376 -21.59 -0.93 -1.14
N LYS A 377 -22.41 -1.83 -0.58
CA LYS A 377 -23.86 -1.88 -0.79
C LYS A 377 -24.57 -1.15 0.35
N PRO A 378 -25.85 -0.77 0.17
CA PRO A 378 -26.66 -0.20 1.24
C PRO A 378 -26.67 -1.06 2.51
N PHE A 379 -26.55 -0.43 3.67
CA PHE A 379 -26.58 -1.12 4.97
C PHE A 379 -27.21 -0.25 6.06
N ARG A 380 -27.66 -0.93 7.12
CA ARG A 380 -28.30 -0.32 8.30
C ARG A 380 -27.64 -0.85 9.57
N ILE A 381 -27.16 0.05 10.43
CA ILE A 381 -26.37 -0.29 11.62
C ILE A 381 -26.72 0.62 12.80
N ASN A 382 -26.93 0.02 13.97
CA ASN A 382 -26.98 0.73 15.25
C ASN A 382 -25.56 0.92 15.79
N ASP A 383 -25.22 2.15 16.14
CA ASP A 383 -23.91 2.54 16.68
C ASP A 383 -24.06 3.88 17.42
N GLU A 384 -23.00 4.35 18.07
CA GLU A 384 -22.90 5.73 18.58
C GLU A 384 -22.47 6.68 17.46
N TRP A 385 -23.34 6.89 16.47
CA TRP A 385 -23.04 7.73 15.32
C TRP A 385 -23.01 9.22 15.67
N TYR A 386 -21.83 9.85 15.53
CA TYR A 386 -21.67 11.28 15.76
C TYR A 386 -22.13 12.09 14.55
N TYR A 387 -22.65 13.29 14.81
CA TYR A 387 -23.02 14.21 13.74
C TYR A 387 -22.94 15.67 14.15
N HIS A 388 -23.24 16.56 13.20
CA HIS A 388 -22.99 18.00 13.28
C HIS A 388 -21.51 18.29 13.51
N MET A 389 -20.68 17.65 12.68
CA MET A 389 -19.22 17.75 12.72
C MET A 389 -18.77 19.15 12.34
N ARG A 390 -17.60 19.56 12.84
CA ARG A 390 -16.93 20.77 12.35
C ARG A 390 -16.14 20.38 11.09
N PHE A 391 -16.43 21.04 9.97
CA PHE A 391 -15.72 20.82 8.71
C PHE A 391 -14.90 22.04 8.32
N ALA A 392 -13.85 21.80 7.55
CA ALA A 392 -13.11 22.86 6.87
C ALA A 392 -14.03 23.57 5.86
N GLY A 393 -13.63 24.76 5.41
CA GLY A 393 -14.42 25.55 4.45
C GLY A 393 -14.72 24.81 3.15
N ASP A 394 -15.73 25.27 2.40
CA ASP A 394 -16.25 24.59 1.20
C ASP A 394 -15.18 24.32 0.12
N ASP A 395 -14.10 25.09 0.09
CA ASP A 395 -12.98 24.93 -0.85
C ASP A 395 -11.92 23.90 -0.40
N ALA A 396 -12.08 23.29 0.78
CA ALA A 396 -11.13 22.35 1.36
C ALA A 396 -11.18 20.93 0.76
N GLY A 397 -12.12 20.67 -0.17
CA GLY A 397 -12.22 19.40 -0.89
C GLY A 397 -12.72 18.24 -0.02
N VAL A 398 -13.57 18.52 0.96
CA VAL A 398 -14.23 17.49 1.78
C VAL A 398 -15.37 16.86 1.01
N ILE A 399 -15.37 15.53 0.91
CA ILE A 399 -16.40 14.75 0.21
C ILE A 399 -17.14 13.91 1.26
N PRO A 400 -18.43 14.16 1.50
CA PRO A 400 -19.27 13.28 2.31
C PRO A 400 -19.33 11.88 1.69
N VAL A 401 -19.02 10.86 2.47
CA VAL A 401 -19.01 9.45 2.04
C VAL A 401 -20.21 8.70 2.61
N LEU A 402 -20.46 8.84 3.92
CA LEU A 402 -21.68 8.34 4.55
C LEU A 402 -22.52 9.51 5.03
N THR A 403 -23.77 9.54 4.59
CA THR A 403 -24.76 10.52 5.02
C THR A 403 -26.10 9.87 5.31
N ASP A 404 -26.79 10.40 6.31
CA ASP A 404 -28.17 10.06 6.67
C ASP A 404 -28.75 11.22 7.49
N LEU A 405 -30.08 11.29 7.63
CA LEU A 405 -30.74 12.26 8.50
C LEU A 405 -31.02 11.60 9.86
N PRO A 406 -30.35 12.02 10.96
CA PRO A 406 -30.61 11.46 12.28
C PRO A 406 -32.08 11.60 12.67
N PRO A 407 -32.70 10.57 13.29
CA PRO A 407 -34.10 10.63 13.65
C PRO A 407 -34.32 11.66 14.75
N ARG A 408 -35.51 12.30 14.77
CA ARG A 408 -35.89 13.30 15.77
C ARG A 408 -35.61 12.86 17.21
N SER A 409 -35.77 11.57 17.50
CA SER A 409 -35.56 10.95 18.81
C SER A 409 -34.15 11.10 19.37
N THR A 410 -33.14 11.38 18.53
CA THR A 410 -31.78 11.65 19.00
C THR A 410 -31.65 12.98 19.75
N LEU A 411 -32.57 13.92 19.53
CA LEU A 411 -32.53 15.28 20.08
C LEU A 411 -33.71 15.60 20.99
N VAL A 412 -34.89 15.10 20.67
CA VAL A 412 -36.13 15.40 21.42
C VAL A 412 -37.03 14.17 21.52
N LYS A 413 -37.73 14.05 22.64
CA LYS A 413 -38.71 12.99 22.90
C LYS A 413 -40.03 13.29 22.16
N GLU A 414 -40.94 12.33 22.20
CA GLU A 414 -42.27 12.45 21.58
C GLU A 414 -43.09 13.63 22.15
N ASP A 415 -42.95 13.90 23.46
CA ASP A 415 -43.61 15.02 24.16
C ASP A 415 -42.99 16.40 23.85
N GLY A 416 -41.93 16.45 23.04
CA GLY A 416 -41.22 17.67 22.66
C GLY A 416 -40.15 18.13 23.64
N SER A 417 -39.98 17.46 24.78
CA SER A 417 -38.85 17.71 25.69
C SER A 417 -37.53 17.20 25.10
N LEU A 418 -36.40 17.73 25.58
CA LEU A 418 -35.07 17.31 25.10
C LEU A 418 -34.80 15.84 25.47
N ALA A 419 -34.23 15.07 24.54
CA ALA A 419 -33.83 13.69 24.79
C ALA A 419 -32.65 13.62 25.77
N ARG A 420 -31.68 14.52 25.58
CA ARG A 420 -30.57 14.83 26.51
C ARG A 420 -30.47 16.36 26.67
N PRO A 421 -30.09 16.88 27.85
CA PRO A 421 -29.90 18.32 28.04
C PRO A 421 -28.81 18.88 27.11
N ASP A 422 -28.81 20.20 26.93
CA ASP A 422 -27.73 20.86 26.18
C ASP A 422 -26.39 20.70 26.90
N GLY A 423 -25.32 20.46 26.14
CA GLY A 423 -23.99 20.18 26.69
C GLY A 423 -22.97 19.72 25.66
N PRO A 424 -21.75 19.36 26.12
CA PRO A 424 -20.57 19.24 25.26
C PRO A 424 -20.65 18.15 24.20
N HIS A 425 -21.40 17.06 24.46
CA HIS A 425 -21.55 15.94 23.53
C HIS A 425 -23.01 15.61 23.21
N SER A 426 -23.96 16.32 23.81
CA SER A 426 -25.35 15.87 23.89
C SER A 426 -26.27 16.55 22.89
N ASN A 427 -26.58 17.82 23.11
CA ASN A 427 -27.61 18.56 22.39
C ASN A 427 -27.22 20.04 22.37
N ASN A 428 -27.65 20.77 21.35
CA ASN A 428 -27.52 22.22 21.31
C ASN A 428 -28.47 22.82 20.27
N ALA A 429 -28.64 24.15 20.31
CA ALA A 429 -29.55 24.86 19.43
C ALA A 429 -29.18 24.74 17.94
N ALA A 430 -27.87 24.73 17.61
CA ALA A 430 -27.41 24.65 16.23
C ALA A 430 -27.77 23.30 15.58
N VAL A 431 -27.53 22.21 16.31
CA VAL A 431 -27.85 20.85 15.89
C VAL A 431 -29.36 20.66 15.69
N ARG A 432 -30.17 21.19 16.62
CA ARG A 432 -31.64 21.15 16.48
C ARG A 432 -32.10 21.90 15.23
N ALA A 433 -31.56 23.09 14.97
CA ALA A 433 -31.88 23.84 13.76
C ALA A 433 -31.48 23.08 12.49
N ALA A 434 -30.30 22.44 12.47
CA ALA A 434 -29.84 21.64 11.33
C ALA A 434 -30.75 20.44 11.05
N VAL A 435 -30.99 19.61 12.06
CA VAL A 435 -31.65 18.30 11.89
C VAL A 435 -33.17 18.42 11.92
N LEU A 436 -33.73 19.21 12.85
CA LEU A 436 -35.18 19.26 13.05
C LEU A 436 -35.87 20.25 12.11
N GLU A 437 -35.26 21.41 11.88
CA GLU A 437 -35.87 22.50 11.10
C GLU A 437 -35.44 22.43 9.63
N ARG A 438 -34.13 22.46 9.35
CA ARG A 438 -33.58 22.46 7.98
C ARG A 438 -33.54 21.08 7.33
N LYS A 439 -33.73 20.01 8.12
CA LYS A 439 -33.71 18.61 7.66
C LYS A 439 -32.41 18.26 6.92
N GLU A 440 -31.30 18.82 7.36
CA GLU A 440 -29.99 18.63 6.74
C GLU A 440 -29.50 17.20 7.00
N PRO A 441 -29.25 16.39 5.95
CA PRO A 441 -28.50 15.14 6.12
C PRO A 441 -27.17 15.43 6.77
N GLN A 442 -26.79 14.59 7.72
CA GLN A 442 -25.55 14.71 8.44
C GLN A 442 -24.51 13.75 7.87
N THR A 443 -23.23 14.10 8.03
CA THR A 443 -22.10 13.32 7.51
C THR A 443 -21.44 12.52 8.64
N MET A 444 -21.42 11.20 8.50
CA MET A 444 -20.83 10.24 9.46
C MET A 444 -19.50 9.65 8.98
N ALA A 445 -19.20 9.82 7.69
CA ALA A 445 -17.90 9.49 7.12
C ALA A 445 -17.57 10.48 6.01
N TRP A 446 -16.32 10.92 5.92
CA TRP A 446 -15.91 11.88 4.90
C TRP A 446 -14.48 11.61 4.44
N ALA A 447 -14.22 11.96 3.18
CA ALA A 447 -12.90 11.90 2.57
C ALA A 447 -12.38 13.31 2.32
N ARG A 448 -11.06 13.46 2.27
CA ARG A 448 -10.42 14.70 1.84
C ARG A 448 -9.16 14.43 1.04
N SER A 449 -8.99 15.15 -0.05
CA SER A 449 -7.72 15.21 -0.78
C SER A 449 -7.07 16.58 -0.59
N ARG A 450 -5.78 16.58 -0.23
CA ARG A 450 -4.98 17.79 0.00
C ARG A 450 -4.14 18.11 -1.24
N LYS A 451 -3.72 19.38 -1.38
CA LYS A 451 -2.95 19.86 -2.55
C LYS A 451 -1.55 19.26 -2.62
N ASP A 452 -0.99 18.84 -1.50
CA ASP A 452 0.30 18.15 -1.35
C ASP A 452 0.18 16.63 -1.54
N ALA A 453 -0.91 16.18 -2.18
CA ALA A 453 -1.30 14.79 -2.40
C ALA A 453 -1.75 14.03 -1.14
N GLY A 454 -1.61 14.58 0.07
CA GLY A 454 -2.08 13.92 1.29
C GLY A 454 -3.58 13.64 1.29
N ARG A 455 -3.99 12.60 2.01
CA ARG A 455 -5.39 12.12 2.02
C ARG A 455 -5.90 11.95 3.44
N GLY A 456 -7.13 12.40 3.67
CA GLY A 456 -7.78 12.35 4.97
C GLY A 456 -9.05 11.52 4.95
N PHE A 457 -9.31 10.78 6.03
CA PHE A 457 -10.60 10.13 6.25
C PHE A 457 -11.00 10.24 7.72
N GLY A 458 -12.25 10.65 7.96
CA GLY A 458 -12.86 10.57 9.27
C GLY A 458 -14.11 9.72 9.22
N PHE A 459 -14.31 8.93 10.28
CA PHE A 459 -15.42 7.99 10.40
C PHE A 459 -15.92 7.94 11.83
N THR A 460 -17.20 8.21 12.04
CA THR A 460 -17.76 8.34 13.40
C THR A 460 -18.29 7.02 13.96
N GLY A 461 -18.38 5.97 13.16
CA GLY A 461 -18.82 4.64 13.61
C GLY A 461 -17.70 3.83 14.24
N GLY A 462 -18.06 2.74 14.90
CA GLY A 462 -17.11 1.83 15.54
C GLY A 462 -17.20 1.81 17.06
N HIS A 463 -18.26 2.32 17.69
CA HIS A 463 -18.45 2.14 19.13
C HIS A 463 -18.58 0.65 19.46
N ASP A 464 -19.52 0.00 18.79
CA ASP A 464 -19.85 -1.41 18.96
C ASP A 464 -18.92 -2.27 18.09
N HIS A 465 -18.03 -3.04 18.72
CA HIS A 465 -17.07 -3.88 18.01
C HIS A 465 -17.74 -4.86 17.03
N TRP A 466 -18.93 -5.34 17.39
CA TRP A 466 -19.70 -6.30 16.59
C TRP A 466 -20.06 -5.76 15.20
N ASN A 467 -20.11 -4.44 15.01
CA ASN A 467 -20.39 -3.81 13.72
C ASN A 467 -19.30 -4.10 12.69
N TRP A 468 -18.08 -4.46 13.12
CA TRP A 468 -17.05 -4.97 12.21
C TRP A 468 -17.47 -6.25 11.51
N GLY A 469 -18.46 -7.01 12.03
CA GLY A 469 -19.04 -8.17 11.37
C GLY A 469 -19.78 -7.82 10.08
N ASN A 470 -20.41 -6.65 10.00
CA ASN A 470 -21.11 -6.20 8.80
C ASN A 470 -20.10 -5.94 7.67
N ARG A 471 -20.32 -6.60 6.52
CA ARG A 471 -19.39 -6.57 5.40
C ARG A 471 -19.23 -5.17 4.81
N ASP A 472 -20.32 -4.44 4.60
CA ASP A 472 -20.30 -3.15 3.94
C ASP A 472 -19.69 -2.05 4.80
N PHE A 473 -20.01 -2.06 6.09
CA PHE A 473 -19.38 -1.20 7.09
C PHE A 473 -17.86 -1.40 7.12
N ARG A 474 -17.40 -2.65 7.17
CA ARG A 474 -15.97 -2.99 7.17
C ARG A 474 -15.29 -2.66 5.84
N THR A 475 -15.91 -2.98 4.70
CA THR A 475 -15.35 -2.69 3.37
C THR A 475 -15.17 -1.19 3.16
N LEU A 476 -16.09 -0.35 3.63
CA LEU A 476 -15.93 1.11 3.56
C LEU A 476 -14.64 1.59 4.24
N VAL A 477 -14.38 1.13 5.47
CA VAL A 477 -13.19 1.53 6.23
C VAL A 477 -11.92 0.96 5.60
N LEU A 478 -11.94 -0.29 5.14
CA LEU A 478 -10.81 -0.88 4.41
C LEU A 478 -10.48 -0.11 3.11
N ASN A 479 -11.51 0.26 2.35
CA ASN A 479 -11.34 1.07 1.15
C ASN A 479 -10.75 2.44 1.49
N ALA A 480 -11.20 3.06 2.58
CA ALA A 480 -10.66 4.32 3.05
C ALA A 480 -9.18 4.23 3.39
N ILE A 481 -8.77 3.20 4.15
CA ILE A 481 -7.37 3.00 4.52
C ILE A 481 -6.49 2.73 3.28
N ALA A 482 -6.94 1.87 2.37
CA ALA A 482 -6.23 1.63 1.11
C ALA A 482 -6.11 2.90 0.27
N TRP A 483 -7.19 3.68 0.17
CA TRP A 483 -7.20 4.94 -0.55
C TRP A 483 -6.28 5.99 0.08
N THR A 484 -6.30 6.18 1.41
CA THR A 484 -5.42 7.13 2.09
C THR A 484 -3.94 6.74 1.98
N ALA A 485 -3.64 5.44 1.91
CA ALA A 485 -2.28 4.92 1.66
C ALA A 485 -1.85 5.02 0.18
N HIS A 486 -2.67 5.60 -0.70
CA HIS A 486 -2.47 5.65 -2.15
C HIS A 486 -2.38 4.27 -2.82
N ALA A 487 -2.92 3.22 -2.19
CA ALA A 487 -3.12 1.94 -2.85
C ALA A 487 -4.31 2.01 -3.82
N ASN A 488 -4.35 1.08 -4.77
CA ASN A 488 -5.51 0.92 -5.65
C ASN A 488 -6.68 0.31 -4.86
N VAL A 489 -7.86 0.95 -4.91
CA VAL A 489 -9.09 0.37 -4.37
C VAL A 489 -9.84 -0.35 -5.49
N PRO A 490 -10.01 -1.69 -5.41
CA PRO A 490 -10.73 -2.44 -6.45
C PRO A 490 -12.17 -1.95 -6.61
N ALA A 491 -12.76 -2.13 -7.80
CA ALA A 491 -14.16 -1.78 -8.06
C ALA A 491 -15.15 -2.53 -7.15
N GLU A 492 -14.82 -3.76 -6.76
CA GLU A 492 -15.58 -4.60 -5.83
C GLU A 492 -15.24 -4.33 -4.35
N GLY A 493 -14.42 -3.31 -4.08
CA GLY A 493 -13.89 -2.99 -2.76
C GLY A 493 -12.72 -3.88 -2.34
N VAL A 494 -12.06 -3.53 -1.23
CA VAL A 494 -10.97 -4.31 -0.65
C VAL A 494 -11.48 -5.71 -0.26
N PRO A 495 -10.87 -6.78 -0.79
CA PRO A 495 -11.23 -8.14 -0.43
C PRO A 495 -10.94 -8.39 1.05
N SER A 496 -11.94 -8.82 1.79
CA SER A 496 -11.81 -9.46 3.11
C SER A 496 -12.61 -10.75 3.15
N LYS A 497 -12.42 -11.59 4.16
CA LYS A 497 -13.31 -12.74 4.43
C LYS A 497 -14.59 -12.28 5.11
N ASP A 498 -15.63 -13.12 5.08
CA ASP A 498 -16.76 -12.95 6.01
C ASP A 498 -16.32 -13.35 7.41
N LEU A 499 -16.67 -12.54 8.40
CA LEU A 499 -16.25 -12.74 9.78
C LEU A 499 -17.22 -13.66 10.50
N LYS A 500 -16.67 -14.52 11.35
CA LYS A 500 -17.42 -15.35 12.30
C LYS A 500 -17.31 -14.77 13.70
N ILE A 501 -18.08 -15.32 14.65
CA ILE A 501 -18.00 -14.92 16.05
C ILE A 501 -16.57 -15.11 16.59
N GLU A 502 -15.88 -16.20 16.21
CA GLU A 502 -14.52 -16.45 16.68
C GLU A 502 -13.54 -15.36 16.22
N ASP A 503 -13.76 -14.80 15.03
CA ASP A 503 -12.96 -13.68 14.54
C ASP A 503 -13.21 -12.41 15.35
N LEU A 504 -14.47 -12.13 15.70
CA LEU A 504 -14.86 -10.95 16.50
C LEU A 504 -14.48 -11.07 17.97
N LEU A 505 -14.39 -12.28 18.51
CA LEU A 505 -13.91 -12.52 19.88
C LEU A 505 -12.39 -12.51 19.98
N ALA A 506 -11.68 -12.69 18.86
CA ALA A 506 -10.23 -12.66 18.88
C ALA A 506 -9.73 -11.26 19.24
N ASN A 507 -8.69 -11.21 20.07
CA ASN A 507 -7.95 -9.99 20.39
C ASN A 507 -8.72 -8.89 21.13
N GLN A 508 -9.88 -9.21 21.71
CA GLN A 508 -10.61 -8.30 22.61
C GLN A 508 -9.68 -7.76 23.71
N ASP A 509 -9.89 -6.50 24.07
CA ASP A 509 -9.20 -5.75 25.10
C ASP A 509 -9.60 -6.22 26.51
N TYR A 510 -10.75 -6.88 26.63
CA TYR A 510 -11.30 -7.39 27.88
C TYR A 510 -11.66 -8.88 27.78
N ASP A 511 -11.66 -9.56 28.93
CA ASP A 511 -12.15 -10.94 29.04
C ASP A 511 -13.64 -11.03 28.71
N VAL A 512 -14.03 -12.15 28.10
CA VAL A 512 -15.43 -12.44 27.75
C VAL A 512 -16.27 -12.56 29.04
N PRO A 513 -17.31 -11.73 29.24
CA PRO A 513 -18.18 -11.80 30.41
C PRO A 513 -18.95 -13.12 30.48
N ALA A 514 -19.26 -13.58 31.69
CA ALA A 514 -19.97 -14.84 31.91
C ALA A 514 -21.41 -14.85 31.34
N ASP A 515 -22.02 -13.69 31.19
CA ASP A 515 -23.37 -13.48 30.64
C ASP A 515 -23.35 -13.15 29.13
N PHE A 516 -22.19 -13.19 28.48
CA PHE A 516 -22.09 -12.97 27.04
C PHE A 516 -22.90 -14.02 26.26
N ASN A 517 -23.78 -13.53 25.39
CA ASN A 517 -24.63 -14.37 24.55
C ASN A 517 -24.15 -14.35 23.08
N PRO A 518 -23.35 -15.33 22.63
CA PRO A 518 -22.86 -15.38 21.25
C PRO A 518 -23.99 -15.54 20.23
N ALA A 519 -25.14 -16.12 20.60
CA ALA A 519 -26.27 -16.29 19.69
C ALA A 519 -26.87 -14.94 19.25
N ARG A 520 -26.76 -13.89 20.08
CA ARG A 520 -27.16 -12.52 19.70
C ARG A 520 -26.28 -12.02 18.55
N ILE A 521 -24.97 -12.20 18.65
CA ILE A 521 -24.03 -11.76 17.62
C ILE A 521 -24.20 -12.59 16.35
N GLN A 522 -24.44 -13.91 16.47
CA GLN A 522 -24.73 -14.76 15.31
C GLN A 522 -25.96 -14.26 14.55
N ALA A 523 -27.05 -13.94 15.27
CA ALA A 523 -28.26 -13.44 14.65
C ALA A 523 -28.03 -12.13 13.88
N MET A 524 -27.20 -11.22 14.42
CA MET A 524 -26.82 -9.99 13.72
C MET A 524 -26.02 -10.28 12.44
N LEU A 525 -25.06 -11.21 12.48
CA LEU A 525 -24.28 -11.61 11.31
C LEU A 525 -25.18 -12.23 10.23
N ASP A 526 -26.10 -13.11 10.62
CA ASP A 526 -27.05 -13.77 9.71
C ASP A 526 -27.99 -12.75 9.05
N GLU A 527 -28.50 -11.78 9.82
CA GLU A 527 -29.33 -10.69 9.32
C GLU A 527 -28.58 -9.86 8.27
N TRP A 528 -27.34 -9.45 8.55
CA TRP A 528 -26.54 -8.68 7.60
C TRP A 528 -26.16 -9.47 6.35
N ALA A 529 -25.82 -10.75 6.50
CA ALA A 529 -25.54 -11.62 5.37
C ALA A 529 -26.78 -11.81 4.48
N ALA A 530 -27.97 -11.90 5.07
CA ALA A 530 -29.23 -11.97 4.34
C ALA A 530 -29.55 -10.64 3.63
N ALA A 531 -29.38 -9.50 4.30
CA ALA A 531 -29.65 -8.17 3.73
C ALA A 531 -28.70 -7.78 2.58
N ARG A 532 -27.50 -8.38 2.53
CA ARG A 532 -26.49 -8.12 1.49
C ARG A 532 -26.74 -8.88 0.18
N LYS A 533 -27.44 -10.03 0.24
CA LYS A 533 -27.80 -10.83 -0.94
C LYS A 533 -28.82 -10.07 -1.78
#